data_AF-A0A8T6D325-F1
#
_entry.id   AF-A0A8T6D325-F1
#
_cell.length_a   1.000
_cell.length_b   1.000
_cell.length_c   1.000
_cell.angle_alpha   90.00
_cell.angle_beta   90.00
_cell.angle_gamma   90.00
#
_symmetry.space_group_name_H-M   'P 1'
#
loop_
_entity.id
_entity.type
_entity.pdbx_description
1 polymer ?
#
loop_
_entity_poly.entity_id
_entity_poly.type
_entity_poly.pdbx_seq_one_letter_code
_entity_poly.pdbx_strand_id
1 'polypeptide(L)'
;MNSSVNGSTATKTLASPPARQLPTSRLTPWSNESKKSTPRCRPPSSYTPTGFLGLRMSRPRRTVVPPGAISAVEPDSIAEEAGLRPGDQVLAVNGQPIRDPVDYRFQTTDDFVELEVVHDGELAIVEFEKPIDEPLGIEFTDEAFDGTRICNNKCFFCFLKGLPKGLRRPLYVKDDDYRLSFLHGNFVTLTNLSDDDWTRLEEQRLSPLHVSVHATDLELRRRLLGNHNAPDILEQLRRLADMRIEVHTQVVLCPGVNDGDALDQTVGDLLSQGNVLSIGVVPVGSSLEGEERIKDAGMRAHSKSEAQRVVRQLRRWQRQTRSQRGNSVVFPSDEFYLTAGAQIPSKRRYDGFPQWENGVGMTRTLIEDWRNTRRRIQEGRLNVPSTSALIACGTLIAPTLRELCNEVSALTGVDFRVIPIQNSLFGERVNVSGLIPGGDFAMALARTELAEHVFLPRASLDYFGAKFLDDLTPADLESTLNRPVSFVYTLSELLESMADGSARDGTASRQPQPNPRSNGRSWTTPAAG
;
A
#
# COMPACT_ATOMS: atom_id res chain seq x y z
N MET A 1 -21.19 -2.13 -58.90
CA MET A 1 -21.91 -0.89 -59.29
C MET A 1 -21.74 0.07 -58.12
N ASN A 2 -20.62 0.79 -57.99
CA ASN A 2 -20.23 2.03 -58.70
C ASN A 2 -21.35 3.07 -58.79
N SER A 3 -21.20 4.17 -58.02
CA SER A 3 -21.52 5.58 -58.33
C SER A 3 -21.85 6.34 -57.02
N SER A 4 -20.93 7.08 -56.40
CA SER A 4 -20.52 8.49 -56.67
C SER A 4 -21.45 9.54 -56.03
N VAL A 5 -20.99 10.23 -54.98
CA VAL A 5 -20.51 11.63 -54.93
C VAL A 5 -21.61 12.69 -55.15
N ASN A 6 -21.89 13.49 -54.11
CA ASN A 6 -21.76 14.96 -54.17
C ASN A 6 -21.91 15.60 -52.79
N GLY A 7 -20.93 16.42 -52.43
CA GLY A 7 -20.99 17.32 -51.28
C GLY A 7 -21.52 18.70 -51.65
N SER A 8 -21.92 19.46 -50.64
CA SER A 8 -21.92 20.92 -50.68
C SER A 8 -21.75 21.45 -49.26
N THR A 9 -20.75 22.32 -49.15
CA THR A 9 -20.24 23.08 -48.02
C THR A 9 -21.14 24.26 -47.67
N ALA A 10 -21.33 24.53 -46.38
CA ALA A 10 -21.61 25.88 -45.88
C ALA A 10 -21.07 26.04 -44.45
N THR A 11 -19.98 26.79 -44.38
CA THR A 11 -19.32 27.38 -43.21
C THR A 11 -20.25 28.34 -42.48
N LYS A 12 -20.31 28.27 -41.14
CA LYS A 12 -20.66 29.40 -40.26
C LYS A 12 -20.05 29.23 -38.86
N THR A 13 -18.90 29.87 -38.71
CA THR A 13 -18.48 30.76 -37.61
C THR A 13 -18.70 30.31 -36.16
N LEU A 14 -17.57 30.02 -35.50
CA LEU A 14 -17.39 30.01 -34.04
C LEU A 14 -17.82 31.33 -33.41
N ALA A 15 -18.70 31.26 -32.41
CA ALA A 15 -18.98 32.36 -31.50
C ALA A 15 -18.54 31.97 -30.08
N SER A 16 -17.54 32.67 -29.57
CA SER A 16 -17.03 32.57 -28.19
C SER A 16 -18.10 33.02 -27.18
N PRO A 17 -18.23 32.38 -26.01
CA PRO A 17 -19.13 32.84 -24.96
C PRO A 17 -18.53 34.07 -24.23
N PRO A 18 -19.36 35.04 -23.79
CA PRO A 18 -18.88 36.30 -23.23
C PRO A 18 -18.40 36.17 -21.79
N ALA A 19 -17.32 36.90 -21.49
CA ALA A 19 -16.74 37.07 -20.17
C ALA A 19 -17.73 37.73 -19.19
N ARG A 20 -17.97 37.09 -18.04
CA ARG A 20 -18.71 37.69 -16.92
C ARG A 20 -17.81 38.70 -16.20
N GLN A 21 -18.20 39.97 -16.27
CA GLN A 21 -17.67 41.07 -15.47
C GLN A 21 -18.16 40.95 -14.02
N LEU A 22 -17.23 41.00 -13.07
CA LEU A 22 -17.49 41.15 -11.63
C LEU A 22 -17.78 42.62 -11.32
N PRO A 23 -18.85 42.96 -10.57
CA PRO A 23 -19.10 44.33 -10.16
C PRO A 23 -18.24 44.70 -8.93
N THR A 24 -17.56 45.83 -9.08
CA THR A 24 -16.85 46.57 -8.03
C THR A 24 -17.85 47.35 -7.18
N SER A 25 -17.90 47.09 -5.87
CA SER A 25 -18.61 47.95 -4.92
C SER A 25 -17.64 48.60 -3.93
N ARG A 26 -17.57 49.92 -4.07
CA ARG A 26 -16.89 50.93 -3.27
C ARG A 26 -17.19 50.81 -1.78
N LEU A 27 -16.14 50.81 -0.97
CA LEU A 27 -16.15 51.17 0.45
C LEU A 27 -16.01 52.70 0.57
N THR A 28 -16.79 53.33 1.46
CA THR A 28 -16.57 54.70 1.97
C THR A 28 -17.42 54.90 3.24
N PRO A 29 -17.10 55.86 4.13
CA PRO A 29 -16.46 55.56 5.41
C PRO A 29 -17.33 55.93 6.63
N TRP A 30 -17.02 55.32 7.78
CA TRP A 30 -17.45 55.82 9.08
C TRP A 30 -16.26 56.40 9.85
N SER A 31 -16.49 57.60 10.36
CA SER A 31 -15.57 58.57 10.95
C SER A 31 -15.46 58.46 12.47
N ASN A 32 -14.26 58.79 13.00
CA ASN A 32 -13.91 59.48 14.28
C ASN A 32 -14.54 58.96 15.60
N GLU A 33 -13.87 58.84 16.75
CA GLU A 33 -12.68 59.42 17.40
C GLU A 33 -12.39 58.45 18.58
N SER A 34 -11.19 58.20 19.12
CA SER A 34 -10.41 59.15 19.92
C SER A 34 -9.01 58.61 20.32
N LYS A 35 -7.98 59.34 19.87
CA LYS A 35 -6.68 59.71 20.47
C LYS A 35 -6.06 58.89 21.64
N LYS A 36 -4.79 58.50 21.42
CA LYS A 36 -3.52 58.69 22.20
C LYS A 36 -2.65 57.43 21.98
N SER A 37 -1.36 57.42 21.65
CA SER A 37 -0.27 58.39 21.56
C SER A 37 0.91 57.68 20.86
N THR A 38 1.56 58.32 19.89
CA THR A 38 2.82 57.84 19.27
C THR A 38 4.04 58.10 20.17
N PRO A 39 5.09 57.27 20.10
CA PRO A 39 6.37 57.83 19.67
C PRO A 39 7.18 56.96 18.68
N ARG A 40 7.65 57.64 17.62
CA ARG A 40 8.92 57.52 16.87
C ARG A 40 9.50 56.13 16.53
N CYS A 41 9.46 55.84 15.23
CA CYS A 41 10.33 54.89 14.54
C CYS A 41 11.79 55.38 14.43
N ARG A 42 12.74 54.49 14.73
CA ARG A 42 14.05 54.34 14.06
C ARG A 42 14.38 52.84 14.00
N PRO A 43 14.98 52.33 12.91
CA PRO A 43 15.22 50.90 12.70
C PRO A 43 16.52 50.44 13.37
N PRO A 44 16.64 49.14 13.68
CA PRO A 44 17.73 48.35 13.07
C PRO A 44 17.24 46.92 12.73
N SER A 45 17.56 46.38 11.54
CA SER A 45 18.79 45.64 11.21
C SER A 45 18.54 44.13 11.19
N SER A 46 18.95 43.50 10.09
CA SER A 46 19.40 42.10 9.96
C SER A 46 18.51 41.00 10.55
N TYR A 47 17.84 40.30 9.64
CA TYR A 47 17.27 38.97 9.85
C TYR A 47 18.40 37.98 10.24
N THR A 48 18.24 37.33 11.39
CA THR A 48 18.96 36.13 11.82
C THR A 48 17.91 35.14 12.34
N PRO A 49 17.93 33.87 11.94
CA PRO A 49 17.06 32.85 12.52
C PRO A 49 17.68 32.35 13.83
N THR A 50 16.95 32.51 14.93
CA THR A 50 17.23 31.97 16.26
C THR A 50 15.88 31.97 17.00
N GLY A 51 15.45 30.96 17.74
CA GLY A 51 16.08 29.73 18.18
C GLY A 51 15.24 29.11 19.30
N PHE A 52 15.38 27.81 19.47
CA PHE A 52 15.00 26.98 20.62
C PHE A 52 14.73 27.74 21.94
N LEU A 53 13.49 27.65 22.45
CA LEU A 53 13.10 28.06 23.80
C LEU A 53 13.19 26.83 24.72
N GLY A 54 14.16 26.82 25.62
CA GLY A 54 14.62 25.59 26.30
C GLY A 54 13.62 24.83 27.19
N LEU A 55 14.01 23.60 27.56
CA LEU A 55 13.24 22.65 28.39
C LEU A 55 12.76 23.27 29.72
N ARG A 56 11.44 23.24 29.94
CA ARG A 56 10.83 23.52 31.25
C ARG A 56 10.42 22.22 31.93
N MET A 57 10.87 22.04 33.18
CA MET A 57 10.62 20.81 33.96
C MET A 57 9.41 20.97 34.90
N SER A 58 8.51 19.98 34.90
CA SER A 58 7.33 19.93 35.78
C SER A 58 7.00 18.48 36.18
N ARG A 59 6.06 18.25 37.12
CA ARG A 59 5.74 16.90 37.65
C ARG A 59 4.60 16.23 36.86
N PRO A 60 4.64 14.91 36.62
CA PRO A 60 3.68 14.23 35.74
C PRO A 60 2.26 14.16 36.29
N ARG A 61 1.30 14.57 35.45
CA ARG A 61 -0.09 14.15 35.57
C ARG A 61 -0.19 12.72 35.02
N ARG A 62 -0.90 11.86 35.75
CA ARG A 62 -1.07 10.45 35.41
C ARG A 62 -2.02 10.35 34.21
N THR A 63 -1.49 10.11 33.02
CA THR A 63 -2.26 9.89 31.79
C THR A 63 -2.91 8.51 31.80
N VAL A 64 -4.11 8.39 31.25
CA VAL A 64 -4.89 7.13 31.14
C VAL A 64 -4.47 6.30 29.92
N VAL A 65 -3.73 6.91 28.99
CA VAL A 65 -3.32 6.34 27.70
C VAL A 65 -1.82 6.04 27.71
N PRO A 66 -1.36 4.90 27.17
CA PRO A 66 0.07 4.60 27.06
C PRO A 66 0.80 5.67 26.23
N PRO A 67 2.02 6.06 26.62
CA PRO A 67 2.74 7.10 25.92
C PRO A 67 3.37 6.61 24.62
N GLY A 68 3.55 7.50 23.65
CA GLY A 68 4.17 7.18 22.37
C GLY A 68 5.70 7.16 22.46
N ALA A 69 6.32 5.98 22.38
CA ALA A 69 7.77 5.86 22.40
C ALA A 69 8.40 6.21 21.03
N ILE A 70 9.35 7.14 21.03
CA ILE A 70 10.09 7.56 19.83
C ILE A 70 11.03 6.44 19.39
N SER A 71 10.90 5.98 18.15
CA SER A 71 11.79 4.97 17.54
C SER A 71 12.96 5.62 16.81
N ALA A 72 12.71 6.75 16.15
CA ALA A 72 13.69 7.47 15.37
C ALA A 72 13.35 8.96 15.35
N VAL A 73 14.39 9.77 15.21
CA VAL A 73 14.27 11.20 14.95
C VAL A 73 14.98 11.47 13.62
N GLU A 74 14.32 12.19 12.72
CA GLU A 74 14.87 12.52 11.41
C GLU A 74 16.11 13.42 11.56
N PRO A 75 17.21 13.16 10.83
CA PRO A 75 18.36 14.06 10.83
C PRO A 75 17.99 15.46 10.31
N ASP A 76 18.60 16.49 10.90
CA ASP A 76 18.36 17.91 10.60
C ASP A 76 16.89 18.34 10.83
N SER A 77 16.15 17.60 11.69
CA SER A 77 14.76 17.92 12.03
C SER A 77 14.63 18.81 13.26
N ILE A 78 13.47 19.46 13.39
CA ILE A 78 13.13 20.30 14.54
C ILE A 78 13.23 19.51 15.85
N ALA A 79 12.82 18.23 15.85
CA ALA A 79 12.92 17.36 17.01
C ALA A 79 14.39 17.04 17.38
N GLU A 80 15.26 16.84 16.39
CA GLU A 80 16.69 16.62 16.65
C GLU A 80 17.35 17.87 17.24
N GLU A 81 17.07 19.05 16.66
CA GLU A 81 17.56 20.34 17.18
C GLU A 81 17.09 20.60 18.61
N ALA A 82 15.89 20.15 18.95
CA ALA A 82 15.35 20.24 20.31
C ALA A 82 15.92 19.20 21.29
N GLY A 83 16.77 18.29 20.81
CA GLY A 83 17.47 17.30 21.61
C GLY A 83 16.67 16.03 21.92
N LEU A 84 15.53 15.81 21.25
CA LEU A 84 14.75 14.58 21.35
C LEU A 84 15.50 13.41 20.72
N ARG A 85 15.32 12.22 21.28
CA ARG A 85 16.09 11.03 20.88
C ARG A 85 15.22 9.76 20.88
N PRO A 86 15.64 8.72 20.16
CA PRO A 86 15.06 7.40 20.31
C PRO A 86 15.00 6.96 21.77
N GLY A 87 13.84 6.48 22.22
CA GLY A 87 13.57 6.08 23.61
C GLY A 87 12.77 7.09 24.43
N ASP A 88 12.73 8.37 24.02
CA ASP A 88 11.86 9.37 24.65
C ASP A 88 10.38 8.99 24.48
N GLN A 89 9.52 9.42 25.41
CA GLN A 89 8.10 9.08 25.38
C GLN A 89 7.23 10.33 25.32
N VAL A 90 6.46 10.50 24.26
CA VAL A 90 5.53 11.63 24.10
C VAL A 90 4.21 11.29 24.80
N LEU A 91 3.76 12.16 25.70
CA LEU A 91 2.53 12.00 26.49
C LEU A 91 1.35 12.76 25.87
N ALA A 92 1.60 14.01 25.49
CA ALA A 92 0.59 14.95 25.05
C ALA A 92 1.17 16.00 24.11
N VAL A 93 0.30 16.57 23.28
CA VAL A 93 0.59 17.74 22.43
C VAL A 93 -0.43 18.82 22.78
N ASN A 94 0.03 20.03 23.06
CA ASN A 94 -0.83 21.17 23.43
C ASN A 94 -1.82 20.83 24.57
N GLY A 95 -1.33 20.09 25.58
CA GLY A 95 -2.10 19.62 26.73
C GLY A 95 -3.15 18.54 26.43
N GLN A 96 -3.21 18.02 25.20
CA GLN A 96 -4.08 16.91 24.80
C GLN A 96 -3.29 15.60 24.73
N PRO A 97 -3.71 14.53 25.44
CA PRO A 97 -3.06 13.23 25.34
C PRO A 97 -3.09 12.69 23.90
N ILE A 98 -2.00 12.05 23.48
CA ILE A 98 -1.96 11.34 22.20
C ILE A 98 -2.23 9.84 22.39
N ARG A 99 -3.09 9.26 21.54
CA ARG A 99 -3.43 7.83 21.57
C ARG A 99 -2.63 7.02 20.56
N ASP A 100 -2.13 7.68 19.52
CA ASP A 100 -1.44 7.07 18.40
C ASP A 100 -0.77 8.16 17.53
N PRO A 101 0.01 7.79 16.51
CA PRO A 101 0.64 8.74 15.60
C PRO A 101 -0.34 9.61 14.80
N VAL A 102 -1.61 9.21 14.67
CA VAL A 102 -2.63 10.03 13.98
C VAL A 102 -2.97 11.25 14.82
N ASP A 103 -3.19 11.07 16.13
CA ASP A 103 -3.40 12.20 17.05
C ASP A 103 -2.20 13.13 17.05
N TYR A 104 -0.99 12.59 17.10
CA TYR A 104 0.24 13.38 17.05
C TYR A 104 0.30 14.24 15.78
N ARG A 105 0.12 13.64 14.59
CA ARG A 105 0.14 14.39 13.32
C ARG A 105 -0.93 15.48 13.27
N PHE A 106 -2.12 15.19 13.78
CA PHE A 106 -3.23 16.14 13.81
C PHE A 106 -2.97 17.31 14.77
N GLN A 107 -2.43 17.03 15.96
CA GLN A 107 -2.22 18.05 17.00
C GLN A 107 -0.96 18.88 16.77
N THR A 108 0.00 18.38 15.98
CA THR A 108 1.26 19.09 15.64
C THR A 108 1.16 19.95 14.39
N THR A 109 -0.03 20.08 13.78
CA THR A 109 -0.21 20.87 12.56
C THR A 109 -0.02 22.38 12.78
N ASP A 110 -0.22 22.87 14.00
CA ASP A 110 -0.21 24.30 14.32
C ASP A 110 1.18 24.94 14.25
N ASP A 111 1.24 26.27 14.26
CA ASP A 111 2.49 27.04 14.23
C ASP A 111 3.23 27.02 15.59
N PHE A 112 2.47 26.88 16.68
CA PHE A 112 2.99 26.67 18.03
C PHE A 112 2.59 25.30 18.56
N VAL A 113 3.59 24.52 18.96
CA VAL A 113 3.39 23.15 19.46
C VAL A 113 4.13 22.97 20.78
N GLU A 114 3.41 22.57 21.82
CA GLU A 114 3.95 22.17 23.12
C GLU A 114 3.91 20.64 23.24
N LEU A 115 5.07 19.98 23.33
CA LEU A 115 5.17 18.55 23.61
C LEU A 115 5.46 18.29 25.08
N GLU A 116 4.61 17.49 25.72
CA GLU A 116 4.91 16.87 27.01
C GLU A 116 5.63 15.55 26.75
N VAL A 117 6.91 15.45 27.10
CA VAL A 117 7.75 14.27 26.86
C VAL A 117 8.41 13.76 28.15
N VAL A 118 8.60 12.46 28.25
CA VAL A 118 9.50 11.85 29.23
C VAL A 118 10.85 11.66 28.57
N HIS A 119 11.84 12.42 29.02
CA HIS A 119 13.22 12.39 28.56
C HIS A 119 14.11 11.98 29.74
N ASP A 120 14.94 10.95 29.57
CA ASP A 120 15.74 10.36 30.66
C ASP A 120 14.95 9.99 31.94
N GLY A 121 13.65 9.66 31.78
CA GLY A 121 12.76 9.32 32.89
C GLY A 121 12.18 10.52 33.63
N GLU A 122 12.51 11.75 33.21
CA GLU A 122 11.95 12.99 33.75
C GLU A 122 10.97 13.63 32.77
N LEU A 123 9.92 14.28 33.30
CA LEU A 123 8.97 15.01 32.46
C LEU A 123 9.58 16.35 32.05
N ALA A 124 9.65 16.56 30.74
CA ALA A 124 10.05 17.80 30.10
C ALA A 124 8.91 18.32 29.22
N ILE A 125 8.80 19.64 29.15
CA ILE A 125 7.98 20.33 28.15
C ILE A 125 8.93 20.94 27.12
N VAL A 126 8.68 20.63 25.85
CA VAL A 126 9.43 21.15 24.71
C VAL A 126 8.48 21.97 23.84
N GLU A 127 8.79 23.24 23.66
CA GLU A 127 7.99 24.18 22.87
C GLU A 127 8.62 24.38 21.50
N PHE A 128 7.81 24.36 20.46
CA PHE A 128 8.22 24.51 19.07
C PHE A 128 7.46 25.67 18.42
N GLU A 129 8.21 26.57 17.77
CA GLU A 129 7.68 27.52 16.81
C GLU A 129 8.09 27.06 15.42
N LYS A 130 7.11 26.72 14.58
CA LYS A 130 7.36 26.19 13.25
C LYS A 130 6.31 26.69 12.26
N PRO A 131 6.59 26.64 10.95
CA PRO A 131 5.55 26.74 9.94
C PRO A 131 4.43 25.72 10.15
N ILE A 132 3.20 26.15 9.84
CA ILE A 132 2.03 25.26 9.78
C ILE A 132 2.34 24.10 8.83
N ASP A 133 1.87 22.91 9.19
CA ASP A 133 2.08 21.65 8.46
C ASP A 133 3.53 21.13 8.40
N GLU A 134 4.53 21.86 8.91
CA GLU A 134 5.91 21.34 8.97
C GLU A 134 6.00 20.21 10.01
N PRO A 135 6.47 19.01 9.64
CA PRO A 135 6.62 17.92 10.60
C PRO A 135 7.78 18.17 11.55
N LEU A 136 7.66 17.71 12.79
CA LEU A 136 8.76 17.82 13.75
C LEU A 136 9.88 16.80 13.51
N GLY A 137 9.64 15.76 12.70
CA GLY A 137 10.63 14.69 12.42
C GLY A 137 10.67 13.57 13.45
N ILE A 138 9.58 13.31 14.17
CA ILE A 138 9.46 12.19 15.13
C ILE A 138 8.79 10.99 14.48
N GLU A 139 9.43 9.83 14.60
CA GLU A 139 8.81 8.54 14.30
C GLU A 139 8.56 7.74 15.59
N PHE A 140 7.38 7.12 15.68
CA PHE A 140 7.01 6.29 16.82
C PHE A 140 7.27 4.80 16.57
N THR A 141 7.53 4.08 17.67
CA THR A 141 7.70 2.62 17.67
C THR A 141 6.41 1.90 17.27
N ASP A 142 5.27 2.35 17.80
CA ASP A 142 3.97 1.72 17.61
C ASP A 142 3.02 2.65 16.85
N GLU A 143 2.19 2.06 16.00
CA GLU A 143 1.17 2.78 15.21
C GLU A 143 -0.16 2.96 15.96
N ALA A 144 -0.25 2.35 17.13
CA ALA A 144 -1.39 2.41 18.05
C ALA A 144 -0.87 2.16 19.46
N PHE A 145 -0.83 3.19 20.32
CA PHE A 145 -0.21 3.06 21.65
C PHE A 145 -1.06 2.21 22.60
N ASP A 146 -2.36 2.11 22.36
CA ASP A 146 -3.29 1.21 23.02
C ASP A 146 -3.36 -0.20 22.40
N GLY A 147 -2.53 -0.45 21.38
CA GLY A 147 -2.49 -1.69 20.62
C GLY A 147 -3.44 -1.72 19.41
N THR A 148 -3.15 -2.62 18.49
CA THR A 148 -3.93 -2.79 17.25
C THR A 148 -5.29 -3.41 17.53
N ARG A 149 -6.34 -2.84 16.94
CA ARG A 149 -7.69 -3.42 16.99
C ARG A 149 -7.76 -4.73 16.22
N ILE A 150 -8.34 -5.73 16.87
CA ILE A 150 -8.46 -7.08 16.30
C ILE A 150 -9.83 -7.29 15.67
N CYS A 151 -9.82 -7.91 14.49
CA CYS A 151 -11.00 -8.28 13.73
C CYS A 151 -11.93 -9.20 14.52
N ASN A 152 -13.22 -8.84 14.60
CA ASN A 152 -14.27 -9.65 15.23
C ASN A 152 -14.95 -10.63 14.25
N ASN A 153 -14.57 -10.63 12.97
CA ASN A 153 -15.18 -11.47 11.94
C ASN A 153 -14.61 -12.90 11.90
N LYS A 154 -15.48 -13.84 11.52
CA LYS A 154 -15.17 -15.27 11.41
C LYS A 154 -15.21 -15.77 9.97
N CYS A 155 -14.84 -14.93 9.00
CA CYS A 155 -14.93 -15.24 7.57
C CYS A 155 -14.40 -16.64 7.25
N PHE A 156 -15.17 -17.42 6.52
CA PHE A 156 -14.79 -18.78 6.13
C PHE A 156 -13.62 -18.78 5.12
N PHE A 157 -13.39 -17.66 4.44
CA PHE A 157 -12.28 -17.43 3.51
C PHE A 157 -11.10 -16.66 4.12
N CYS A 158 -11.07 -16.49 5.45
CA CYS A 158 -10.02 -15.72 6.11
C CYS A 158 -8.64 -16.40 5.95
N PHE A 159 -7.77 -15.81 5.14
CA PHE A 159 -6.41 -16.30 4.90
C PHE A 159 -5.62 -16.47 6.21
N LEU A 160 -5.70 -15.48 7.12
CA LEU A 160 -5.00 -15.50 8.40
C LEU A 160 -5.41 -16.66 9.32
N LYS A 161 -6.67 -17.14 9.23
CA LYS A 161 -7.12 -18.32 9.99
C LYS A 161 -6.58 -19.64 9.44
N GLY A 162 -6.12 -19.65 8.19
CA GLY A 162 -5.53 -20.81 7.53
C GLY A 162 -4.01 -20.85 7.64
N LEU A 163 -3.36 -19.86 8.26
CA LEU A 163 -1.91 -19.85 8.36
C LEU A 163 -1.41 -21.08 9.16
N PRO A 164 -0.40 -21.80 8.65
CA PRO A 164 0.22 -22.91 9.36
C PRO A 164 0.91 -22.40 10.62
N LYS A 165 1.06 -23.28 11.59
CA LYS A 165 1.78 -22.97 12.84
C LYS A 165 3.28 -22.78 12.58
N GLY A 166 3.94 -22.03 13.46
CA GLY A 166 5.40 -21.83 13.43
C GLY A 166 5.88 -20.60 12.66
N LEU A 167 4.98 -19.86 12.00
CA LEU A 167 5.30 -18.56 11.40
C LEU A 167 5.53 -17.45 12.45
N ARG A 168 6.09 -16.32 12.02
CA ARG A 168 6.32 -15.15 12.88
C ARG A 168 5.01 -14.61 13.49
N ARG A 169 5.08 -14.22 14.76
CA ARG A 169 3.91 -13.80 15.57
C ARG A 169 3.04 -12.70 14.93
N PRO A 170 3.60 -11.64 14.31
CA PRO A 170 2.78 -10.59 13.67
C PRO A 170 1.86 -11.10 12.56
N LEU A 171 2.21 -12.21 11.87
CA LEU A 171 1.37 -12.75 10.79
C LEU A 171 0.04 -13.32 11.29
N TYR A 172 -0.09 -13.69 12.57
CA TYR A 172 -1.36 -14.21 13.09
C TYR A 172 -2.29 -13.12 13.64
N VAL A 173 -1.83 -11.86 13.66
CA VAL A 173 -2.64 -10.74 14.13
C VAL A 173 -3.62 -10.39 13.00
N LYS A 174 -4.91 -10.56 13.28
CA LYS A 174 -5.98 -10.11 12.41
C LYS A 174 -6.32 -8.67 12.73
N ASP A 175 -5.64 -7.72 12.13
CA ASP A 175 -5.99 -6.32 12.32
C ASP A 175 -7.32 -5.98 11.65
N ASP A 176 -8.01 -5.00 12.22
CA ASP A 176 -9.24 -4.39 11.70
C ASP A 176 -9.31 -2.97 12.28
N ASP A 177 -8.22 -2.23 12.11
CA ASP A 177 -7.97 -0.93 12.73
C ASP A 177 -7.98 0.19 11.68
N TYR A 178 -8.92 1.12 11.79
CA TYR A 178 -9.08 2.22 10.83
C TYR A 178 -7.86 3.15 10.81
N ARG A 179 -7.07 3.21 11.90
CA ARG A 179 -5.84 4.00 11.96
C ARG A 179 -4.79 3.41 11.03
N LEU A 180 -4.61 2.09 11.08
CA LEU A 180 -3.73 1.37 10.16
C LEU A 180 -4.26 1.40 8.72
N SER A 181 -5.59 1.46 8.55
CA SER A 181 -6.19 1.66 7.23
C SER A 181 -5.80 2.99 6.58
N PHE A 182 -5.76 4.05 7.38
CA PHE A 182 -5.35 5.37 6.93
C PHE A 182 -3.82 5.47 6.76
N LEU A 183 -3.04 4.97 7.73
CA LEU A 183 -1.58 5.09 7.74
C LEU A 183 -0.88 4.17 6.73
N HIS A 184 -1.40 2.95 6.59
CA HIS A 184 -0.73 1.83 5.90
C HIS A 184 -1.58 1.16 4.84
N GLY A 185 -2.80 1.64 4.59
CA GLY A 185 -3.67 1.04 3.59
C GLY A 185 -4.23 -0.34 3.96
N ASN A 186 -4.15 -0.73 5.25
CA ASN A 186 -4.70 -1.99 5.71
C ASN A 186 -6.23 -2.04 5.55
N PHE A 187 -6.75 -3.18 5.13
CA PHE A 187 -8.18 -3.32 4.84
C PHE A 187 -9.00 -3.58 6.11
N VAL A 188 -9.94 -2.68 6.40
CA VAL A 188 -10.87 -2.79 7.53
C VAL A 188 -12.28 -3.17 7.07
N THR A 189 -12.99 -3.92 7.90
CA THR A 189 -14.36 -4.36 7.63
C THR A 189 -15.41 -3.40 8.19
N LEU A 190 -14.99 -2.45 9.04
CA LEU A 190 -15.84 -1.49 9.76
C LEU A 190 -16.85 -2.14 10.73
N THR A 191 -16.71 -3.43 11.07
CA THR A 191 -17.67 -4.15 11.92
C THR A 191 -17.39 -4.03 13.42
N ASN A 192 -16.32 -3.32 13.81
CA ASN A 192 -15.85 -3.18 15.19
C ASN A 192 -15.68 -1.69 15.60
N LEU A 193 -16.30 -0.76 14.87
CA LEU A 193 -16.27 0.67 15.20
C LEU A 193 -17.34 1.02 16.25
N SER A 194 -16.93 1.72 17.31
CA SER A 194 -17.80 2.33 18.32
C SER A 194 -18.24 3.74 17.91
N ASP A 195 -19.20 4.33 18.64
CA ASP A 195 -19.64 5.71 18.37
C ASP A 195 -18.53 6.75 18.56
N ASP A 196 -17.63 6.53 19.52
CA ASP A 196 -16.45 7.37 19.73
C ASP A 196 -15.50 7.30 18.53
N ASP A 197 -15.37 6.13 17.90
CA ASP A 197 -14.55 5.97 16.69
C ASP A 197 -15.13 6.72 15.50
N TRP A 198 -16.44 6.67 15.34
CA TRP A 198 -17.12 7.43 14.30
C TRP A 198 -17.01 8.93 14.51
N THR A 199 -17.11 9.39 15.76
CA THR A 199 -16.90 10.79 16.12
C THR A 199 -15.48 11.22 15.77
N ARG A 200 -14.48 10.40 16.12
CA ARG A 200 -13.08 10.65 15.79
C ARG A 200 -12.82 10.69 14.28
N LEU A 201 -13.42 9.78 13.52
CA LEU A 201 -13.33 9.78 12.05
C LEU A 201 -13.87 11.09 11.46
N GLU A 202 -14.97 11.62 11.98
CA GLU A 202 -15.54 12.89 11.55
C GLU A 202 -14.66 14.09 11.90
N GLU A 203 -14.13 14.13 13.13
CA GLU A 203 -13.26 15.20 13.63
C GLU A 203 -11.94 15.26 12.85
N GLN A 204 -11.29 14.12 12.65
CA GLN A 204 -9.95 14.03 12.07
C GLN A 204 -9.95 13.81 10.55
N ARG A 205 -11.11 13.46 9.96
CA ARG A 205 -11.30 13.19 8.53
C ARG A 205 -10.25 12.26 7.93
N LEU A 206 -10.06 11.12 8.58
CA LEU A 206 -9.05 10.13 8.17
C LEU A 206 -9.41 9.56 6.80
N SER A 207 -8.74 10.04 5.76
CA SER A 207 -9.05 9.76 4.36
C SER A 207 -7.77 9.65 3.52
N PRO A 208 -7.65 8.67 2.60
CA PRO A 208 -8.65 7.62 2.31
C PRO A 208 -8.59 6.45 3.30
N LEU A 209 -9.69 5.70 3.43
CA LEU A 209 -9.73 4.41 4.13
C LEU A 209 -9.77 3.23 3.14
N HIS A 210 -9.23 2.09 3.55
CA HIS A 210 -9.23 0.85 2.79
C HIS A 210 -10.23 -0.12 3.39
N VAL A 211 -11.33 -0.40 2.66
CA VAL A 211 -12.51 -1.09 3.19
C VAL A 211 -12.75 -2.44 2.51
N SER A 212 -12.80 -3.51 3.31
CA SER A 212 -13.15 -4.87 2.90
C SER A 212 -14.67 -5.04 2.87
N VAL A 213 -15.24 -4.95 1.65
CA VAL A 213 -16.69 -4.98 1.42
C VAL A 213 -17.18 -6.41 1.21
N HIS A 214 -16.57 -7.11 0.25
CA HIS A 214 -16.85 -8.49 -0.19
C HIS A 214 -18.26 -8.75 -0.79
N ALA A 215 -19.32 -8.14 -0.26
CA ALA A 215 -20.66 -8.08 -0.84
C ALA A 215 -21.43 -6.88 -0.28
N THR A 216 -22.35 -6.30 -1.06
CA THR A 216 -23.24 -5.22 -0.60
C THR A 216 -24.59 -5.72 -0.11
N ASP A 217 -25.05 -6.90 -0.56
CA ASP A 217 -26.19 -7.56 0.04
C ASP A 217 -25.89 -7.93 1.50
N LEU A 218 -26.74 -7.48 2.42
CA LEU A 218 -26.49 -7.55 3.86
C LEU A 218 -26.35 -9.00 4.35
N GLU A 219 -27.24 -9.89 3.93
CA GLU A 219 -27.25 -11.27 4.39
C GLU A 219 -26.08 -12.07 3.79
N LEU A 220 -25.78 -11.84 2.51
CA LEU A 220 -24.59 -12.40 1.86
C LEU A 220 -23.31 -11.90 2.55
N ARG A 221 -23.22 -10.62 2.88
CA ARG A 221 -22.08 -10.04 3.58
C ARG A 221 -21.91 -10.65 4.98
N ARG A 222 -22.99 -10.76 5.77
CA ARG A 222 -22.96 -11.41 7.09
C ARG A 222 -22.51 -12.86 7.00
N ARG A 223 -22.98 -13.59 5.98
CA ARG A 223 -22.55 -14.98 5.69
C ARG A 223 -21.07 -15.03 5.35
N LEU A 224 -20.59 -14.17 4.46
CA LEU A 224 -19.17 -14.05 4.07
C LEU A 224 -18.28 -13.78 5.29
N LEU A 225 -18.66 -12.82 6.12
CA LEU A 225 -17.91 -12.42 7.32
C LEU A 225 -18.04 -13.41 8.48
N GLY A 226 -19.01 -14.33 8.44
CA GLY A 226 -19.35 -15.16 9.59
C GLY A 226 -19.74 -14.32 10.82
N ASN A 227 -20.35 -13.15 10.59
CA ASN A 227 -20.72 -12.18 11.61
C ASN A 227 -22.17 -11.74 11.38
N HIS A 228 -23.08 -12.26 12.20
CA HIS A 228 -24.52 -12.02 12.10
C HIS A 228 -24.90 -10.58 12.46
N ASN A 229 -24.05 -9.91 13.24
CA ASN A 229 -24.25 -8.55 13.71
C ASN A 229 -23.53 -7.51 12.83
N ALA A 230 -22.91 -7.93 11.71
CA ALA A 230 -22.26 -7.00 10.80
C ALA A 230 -23.29 -5.96 10.30
N PRO A 231 -22.97 -4.65 10.42
CA PRO A 231 -23.84 -3.60 9.89
C PRO A 231 -23.91 -3.62 8.36
N ASP A 232 -24.90 -2.90 7.82
CA ASP A 232 -24.99 -2.64 6.39
C ASP A 232 -23.81 -1.78 5.94
N ILE A 233 -23.01 -2.32 5.03
CA ILE A 233 -21.83 -1.63 4.51
C ILE A 233 -22.20 -0.39 3.70
N LEU A 234 -23.33 -0.38 3.00
CA LEU A 234 -23.76 0.77 2.21
C LEU A 234 -24.16 1.94 3.12
N GLU A 235 -24.73 1.67 4.30
CA GLU A 235 -24.98 2.70 5.32
C GLU A 235 -23.68 3.28 5.86
N GLN A 236 -22.70 2.42 6.15
CA GLN A 236 -21.39 2.84 6.64
C GLN A 236 -20.62 3.67 5.59
N LEU A 237 -20.65 3.25 4.32
CA LEU A 237 -20.02 4.00 3.23
C LEU A 237 -20.67 5.36 3.00
N ARG A 238 -22.00 5.45 3.12
CA ARG A 238 -22.73 6.73 3.08
C ARG A 238 -22.32 7.64 4.25
N ARG A 239 -22.24 7.10 5.47
CA ARG A 239 -21.77 7.85 6.63
C ARG A 239 -20.35 8.40 6.43
N LEU A 240 -19.44 7.60 5.87
CA LEU A 240 -18.09 8.06 5.50
C LEU A 240 -18.13 9.15 4.41
N ALA A 241 -19.02 9.01 3.42
CA ALA A 241 -19.20 10.02 2.37
C ALA A 241 -19.67 11.37 2.94
N ASP A 242 -20.60 11.35 3.90
CA ASP A 242 -21.09 12.55 4.59
C ASP A 242 -19.96 13.28 5.36
N MET A 243 -19.02 12.50 5.91
CA MET A 243 -17.80 12.99 6.55
C MET A 243 -16.71 13.43 5.55
N ARG A 244 -16.96 13.29 4.24
CA ARG A 244 -16.00 13.53 3.14
C ARG A 244 -14.77 12.62 3.19
N ILE A 245 -14.95 11.40 3.69
CA ILE A 245 -13.92 10.36 3.70
C ILE A 245 -14.05 9.53 2.43
N GLU A 246 -12.98 9.49 1.65
CA GLU A 246 -12.84 8.67 0.46
C GLU A 246 -12.40 7.25 0.81
N VAL A 247 -12.75 6.28 -0.05
CA VAL A 247 -12.44 4.86 0.22
C VAL A 247 -11.88 4.11 -0.98
N HIS A 248 -10.90 3.27 -0.73
CA HIS A 248 -10.49 2.17 -1.58
C HIS A 248 -11.17 0.89 -1.08
N THR A 249 -11.84 0.14 -1.95
CA THR A 249 -12.62 -1.03 -1.53
C THR A 249 -12.02 -2.32 -2.07
N GLN A 250 -12.22 -3.44 -1.34
CA GLN A 250 -11.81 -4.77 -1.77
C GLN A 250 -12.96 -5.77 -1.72
N VAL A 251 -13.01 -6.61 -2.75
CA VAL A 251 -13.90 -7.77 -2.86
C VAL A 251 -13.03 -9.01 -3.02
N VAL A 252 -13.07 -9.89 -2.00
CA VAL A 252 -12.52 -11.25 -2.11
C VAL A 252 -13.63 -12.12 -2.71
N LEU A 253 -13.38 -12.63 -3.90
CA LEU A 253 -14.35 -13.40 -4.66
C LEU A 253 -14.23 -14.88 -4.32
N CYS A 254 -15.35 -15.49 -3.95
CA CYS A 254 -15.50 -16.90 -3.63
C CYS A 254 -16.40 -17.57 -4.69
N PRO A 255 -15.91 -18.56 -5.46
CA PRO A 255 -16.68 -19.20 -6.52
C PRO A 255 -18.01 -19.77 -6.02
N GLY A 256 -19.11 -19.42 -6.70
CA GLY A 256 -20.46 -19.87 -6.35
C GLY A 256 -21.05 -19.26 -5.07
N VAL A 257 -20.43 -18.22 -4.50
CA VAL A 257 -20.92 -17.54 -3.29
C VAL A 257 -21.27 -16.08 -3.57
N ASN A 258 -20.30 -15.29 -4.01
CA ASN A 258 -20.46 -13.85 -4.27
C ASN A 258 -19.97 -13.46 -5.69
N ASP A 259 -19.95 -14.41 -6.62
CA ASP A 259 -19.67 -14.19 -8.04
C ASP A 259 -20.97 -14.00 -8.86
N GLY A 260 -20.82 -13.82 -10.18
CA GLY A 260 -21.97 -13.66 -11.08
C GLY A 260 -22.80 -12.42 -10.74
N ASP A 261 -24.12 -12.58 -10.60
CA ASP A 261 -25.05 -11.47 -10.37
C ASP A 261 -24.78 -10.74 -9.04
N ALA A 262 -24.34 -11.47 -8.00
CA ALA A 262 -23.97 -10.86 -6.72
C ALA A 262 -22.75 -9.92 -6.85
N LEU A 263 -21.80 -10.26 -7.72
CA LEU A 263 -20.67 -9.40 -8.04
C LEU A 263 -21.12 -8.16 -8.83
N ASP A 264 -22.03 -8.31 -9.79
CA ASP A 264 -22.57 -7.18 -10.55
C ASP A 264 -23.35 -6.22 -9.64
N GLN A 265 -24.14 -6.75 -8.70
CA GLN A 265 -24.80 -5.96 -7.66
C GLN A 265 -23.77 -5.21 -6.81
N THR A 266 -22.80 -5.92 -6.25
CA THR A 266 -21.75 -5.34 -5.39
C THR A 266 -20.99 -4.22 -6.10
N VAL A 267 -20.56 -4.44 -7.34
CA VAL A 267 -19.85 -3.43 -8.13
C VAL A 267 -20.76 -2.25 -8.45
N GLY A 268 -22.00 -2.49 -8.87
CA GLY A 268 -22.97 -1.44 -9.16
C GLY A 268 -23.26 -0.54 -7.96
N ASP A 269 -23.52 -1.15 -6.80
CA ASP A 269 -23.81 -0.47 -5.54
C ASP A 269 -22.61 0.35 -5.07
N LEU A 270 -21.40 -0.19 -5.12
CA LEU A 270 -20.17 0.54 -4.78
C LEU A 270 -19.91 1.70 -5.74
N LEU A 271 -20.12 1.51 -7.03
CA LEU A 271 -19.99 2.59 -8.01
C LEU A 271 -21.04 3.69 -7.78
N SER A 272 -22.20 3.38 -7.20
CA SER A 272 -23.21 4.39 -6.86
C SER A 272 -22.79 5.30 -5.69
N GLN A 273 -21.81 4.88 -4.89
CA GLN A 273 -21.26 5.70 -3.80
C GLN A 273 -20.33 6.79 -4.36
N GLY A 274 -20.51 8.02 -3.87
CA GLY A 274 -19.75 9.19 -4.35
C GLY A 274 -18.29 9.22 -3.89
N ASN A 275 -17.93 8.44 -2.87
CA ASN A 275 -16.63 8.44 -2.22
C ASN A 275 -15.76 7.20 -2.52
N VAL A 276 -16.21 6.28 -3.38
CA VAL A 276 -15.43 5.07 -3.75
C VAL A 276 -14.45 5.40 -4.87
N LEU A 277 -13.16 5.43 -4.53
CA LEU A 277 -12.06 5.72 -5.45
C LEU A 277 -11.65 4.52 -6.30
N SER A 278 -11.66 3.32 -5.71
CA SER A 278 -11.29 2.08 -6.40
C SER A 278 -11.96 0.85 -5.79
N ILE A 279 -12.13 -0.19 -6.61
CA ILE A 279 -12.69 -1.49 -6.24
C ILE A 279 -11.71 -2.57 -6.72
N GLY A 280 -10.88 -3.08 -5.81
CA GLY A 280 -10.01 -4.23 -6.06
C GLY A 280 -10.81 -5.53 -5.96
N VAL A 281 -10.77 -6.37 -6.98
CA VAL A 281 -11.43 -7.69 -6.97
C VAL A 281 -10.37 -8.77 -7.06
N VAL A 282 -10.22 -9.55 -6.00
CA VAL A 282 -9.18 -10.56 -5.83
C VAL A 282 -9.82 -11.94 -5.62
N PRO A 283 -9.22 -13.04 -6.11
CA PRO A 283 -9.72 -14.37 -5.81
C PRO A 283 -9.44 -14.73 -4.35
N VAL A 284 -10.24 -15.64 -3.80
CA VAL A 284 -9.94 -16.25 -2.50
C VAL A 284 -8.60 -17.01 -2.55
N GLY A 285 -7.68 -16.66 -1.64
CA GLY A 285 -6.44 -17.39 -1.39
C GLY A 285 -6.64 -18.46 -0.30
N SER A 286 -6.08 -19.66 -0.49
CA SER A 286 -6.19 -20.77 0.47
C SER A 286 -4.84 -21.43 0.72
N SER A 287 -4.40 -21.44 1.98
CA SER A 287 -3.29 -22.26 2.47
C SER A 287 -3.70 -23.73 2.68
N LEU A 288 -2.78 -24.69 2.84
CA LEU A 288 -3.08 -26.12 3.09
C LEU A 288 -3.97 -26.37 4.31
N GLU A 289 -3.64 -25.80 5.47
CA GLU A 289 -4.48 -25.91 6.68
C GLU A 289 -5.81 -25.16 6.51
N GLY A 290 -5.78 -24.07 5.73
CA GLY A 290 -6.98 -23.40 5.26
C GLY A 290 -7.84 -24.33 4.40
N GLU A 291 -7.24 -25.08 3.47
CA GLU A 291 -7.91 -25.94 2.50
C GLU A 291 -8.75 -27.02 3.15
N GLU A 292 -8.31 -27.63 4.26
CA GLU A 292 -9.13 -28.62 4.98
C GLU A 292 -10.39 -27.97 5.56
N ARG A 293 -10.29 -26.79 6.18
CA ARG A 293 -11.45 -26.01 6.66
C ARG A 293 -12.33 -25.47 5.52
N ILE A 294 -11.70 -25.12 4.41
CA ILE A 294 -12.33 -24.57 3.20
C ILE A 294 -13.13 -25.67 2.49
N LYS A 295 -12.65 -26.92 2.49
CA LYS A 295 -13.39 -28.10 2.02
C LYS A 295 -14.66 -28.32 2.84
N ASP A 296 -14.60 -28.18 4.16
CA ASP A 296 -15.78 -28.26 5.04
C ASP A 296 -16.80 -27.14 4.75
N ALA A 297 -16.34 -25.98 4.25
CA ALA A 297 -17.18 -24.86 3.82
C ALA A 297 -17.57 -24.91 2.32
N GLY A 298 -17.19 -25.96 1.58
CA GLY A 298 -17.45 -26.10 0.14
C GLY A 298 -16.71 -25.09 -0.75
N MET A 299 -15.68 -24.43 -0.23
CA MET A 299 -14.89 -23.44 -0.94
C MET A 299 -13.80 -24.06 -1.81
N ARG A 300 -13.42 -23.35 -2.88
CA ARG A 300 -12.35 -23.74 -3.81
C ARG A 300 -11.77 -22.54 -4.55
N ALA A 301 -10.60 -22.73 -5.16
CA ALA A 301 -10.04 -21.76 -6.09
C ALA A 301 -10.88 -21.66 -7.37
N HIS A 302 -10.75 -20.52 -8.05
CA HIS A 302 -11.34 -20.33 -9.37
C HIS A 302 -10.67 -21.24 -10.39
N SER A 303 -11.47 -21.94 -11.18
CA SER A 303 -10.98 -22.59 -12.40
C SER A 303 -10.60 -21.53 -13.44
N LYS A 304 -9.77 -21.91 -14.41
CA LYS A 304 -9.46 -21.06 -15.58
C LYS A 304 -10.73 -20.52 -16.27
N SER A 305 -11.76 -21.37 -16.42
CA SER A 305 -13.01 -20.98 -17.06
C SER A 305 -13.80 -19.93 -16.27
N GLU A 306 -13.71 -19.97 -14.94
CA GLU A 306 -14.35 -19.01 -14.03
C GLU A 306 -13.58 -17.70 -14.00
N ALA A 307 -12.25 -17.76 -13.86
CA ALA A 307 -11.40 -16.58 -13.96
C ALA A 307 -11.65 -15.84 -15.29
N GLN A 308 -11.82 -16.56 -16.40
CA GLN A 308 -12.20 -15.97 -17.68
C GLN A 308 -13.58 -15.30 -17.66
N ARG A 309 -14.58 -15.88 -16.98
CA ARG A 309 -15.91 -15.25 -16.81
C ARG A 309 -15.80 -13.96 -15.98
N VAL A 310 -15.10 -14.02 -14.85
CA VAL A 310 -14.87 -12.87 -13.97
C VAL A 310 -14.14 -11.74 -14.70
N VAL A 311 -13.04 -12.05 -15.41
CA VAL A 311 -12.31 -11.05 -16.20
C VAL A 311 -13.20 -10.40 -17.27
N ARG A 312 -14.04 -11.19 -17.97
CA ARG A 312 -14.98 -10.63 -18.96
C ARG A 312 -16.02 -9.71 -18.32
N GLN A 313 -16.58 -10.14 -17.19
CA GLN A 313 -17.56 -9.38 -16.42
C GLN A 313 -16.96 -8.04 -15.94
N LEU A 314 -15.83 -8.08 -15.24
CA LEU A 314 -15.20 -6.87 -14.70
C LEU A 314 -14.67 -5.93 -15.80
N ARG A 315 -14.24 -6.46 -16.96
CA ARG A 315 -13.90 -5.63 -18.14
C ARG A 315 -15.08 -4.86 -18.71
N ARG A 316 -16.31 -5.34 -18.54
CA ARG A 316 -17.53 -4.57 -18.90
C ARG A 316 -17.62 -3.34 -18.00
N TRP A 317 -17.51 -3.53 -16.69
CA TRP A 317 -17.53 -2.44 -15.71
C TRP A 317 -16.40 -1.44 -15.93
N GLN A 318 -15.16 -1.89 -16.15
CA GLN A 318 -14.04 -1.02 -16.47
C GLN A 318 -14.27 -0.12 -17.70
N ARG A 319 -14.89 -0.67 -18.75
CA ARG A 319 -15.22 0.11 -19.95
C ARG A 319 -16.32 1.13 -19.65
N GLN A 320 -17.33 0.72 -18.90
CA GLN A 320 -18.44 1.57 -18.49
C GLN A 320 -17.96 2.74 -17.64
N THR A 321 -17.24 2.49 -16.54
CA THR A 321 -16.74 3.56 -15.67
C THR A 321 -15.82 4.51 -16.43
N ARG A 322 -14.95 3.99 -17.29
CA ARG A 322 -14.06 4.85 -18.09
C ARG A 322 -14.82 5.73 -19.08
N SER A 323 -15.87 5.21 -19.70
CA SER A 323 -16.70 6.01 -20.60
C SER A 323 -17.49 7.12 -19.87
N GLN A 324 -17.86 6.88 -18.62
CA GLN A 324 -18.69 7.80 -17.82
C GLN A 324 -17.86 8.80 -17.00
N ARG A 325 -16.72 8.37 -16.44
CA ARG A 325 -15.89 9.12 -15.47
C ARG A 325 -14.49 9.47 -15.97
N GLY A 326 -14.05 8.90 -17.10
CA GLY A 326 -12.69 9.07 -17.64
C GLY A 326 -11.64 8.10 -17.08
N ASN A 327 -11.91 7.44 -15.95
CA ASN A 327 -11.02 6.48 -15.28
C ASN A 327 -11.67 5.09 -15.08
N SER A 328 -10.85 4.06 -14.91
CA SER A 328 -11.28 2.78 -14.37
C SER A 328 -11.44 2.92 -12.86
N VAL A 329 -12.54 2.41 -12.30
CA VAL A 329 -12.72 2.30 -10.84
C VAL A 329 -12.63 0.85 -10.38
N VAL A 330 -12.93 -0.10 -11.26
CA VAL A 330 -12.94 -1.54 -10.98
C VAL A 330 -11.64 -2.18 -11.45
N PHE A 331 -10.99 -2.96 -10.60
CA PHE A 331 -9.68 -3.54 -10.86
C PHE A 331 -9.63 -5.02 -10.48
N PRO A 332 -9.72 -5.95 -11.45
CA PRO A 332 -9.36 -7.35 -11.21
C PRO A 332 -7.89 -7.45 -10.87
N SER A 333 -7.54 -8.31 -9.90
CA SER A 333 -6.15 -8.64 -9.60
C SER A 333 -5.44 -9.27 -10.79
N ASP A 334 -4.11 -9.21 -10.75
CA ASP A 334 -3.27 -9.87 -11.74
C ASP A 334 -3.47 -11.38 -11.76
N GLU A 335 -3.75 -11.98 -10.60
CA GLU A 335 -4.04 -13.40 -10.48
C GLU A 335 -5.23 -13.83 -11.35
N PHE A 336 -6.29 -13.01 -11.44
CA PHE A 336 -7.40 -13.30 -12.34
C PHE A 336 -6.96 -13.31 -13.81
N TYR A 337 -6.12 -12.36 -14.23
CA TYR A 337 -5.64 -12.32 -15.60
C TYR A 337 -4.73 -13.50 -15.93
N LEU A 338 -3.77 -13.80 -15.05
CA LEU A 338 -2.82 -14.89 -15.21
C LEU A 338 -3.54 -16.24 -15.19
N THR A 339 -4.44 -16.48 -14.24
CA THR A 339 -5.25 -17.70 -14.14
C THR A 339 -6.17 -17.88 -15.35
N ALA A 340 -6.75 -16.79 -15.86
CA ALA A 340 -7.58 -16.82 -17.06
C ALA A 340 -6.79 -17.08 -18.35
N GLY A 341 -5.46 -16.90 -18.33
CA GLY A 341 -4.63 -16.79 -19.54
C GLY A 341 -5.03 -15.59 -20.39
N ALA A 342 -5.48 -14.51 -19.75
CA ALA A 342 -5.96 -13.31 -20.41
C ALA A 342 -4.83 -12.27 -20.53
N GLN A 343 -4.85 -11.49 -21.62
CA GLN A 343 -3.89 -10.41 -21.80
C GLN A 343 -3.95 -9.38 -20.67
N ILE A 344 -2.80 -9.04 -20.09
CA ILE A 344 -2.68 -8.00 -19.06
C ILE A 344 -3.09 -6.63 -19.64
N PRO A 345 -3.99 -5.87 -19.00
CA PRO A 345 -4.39 -4.53 -19.43
C PRO A 345 -3.20 -3.59 -19.64
N SER A 346 -3.32 -2.59 -20.52
CA SER A 346 -2.30 -1.53 -20.69
C SER A 346 -2.14 -0.65 -19.44
N LYS A 347 -0.97 -0.02 -19.21
CA LYS A 347 -0.71 0.90 -18.07
C LYS A 347 -1.83 1.93 -17.84
N ARG A 348 -2.34 2.56 -18.91
CA ARG A 348 -3.45 3.55 -18.83
C ARG A 348 -4.70 3.02 -18.10
N ARG A 349 -4.96 1.70 -18.14
CA ARG A 349 -6.15 1.10 -17.54
C ARG A 349 -6.11 0.99 -16.01
N TYR A 350 -4.94 1.23 -15.40
CA TYR A 350 -4.72 1.16 -13.96
C TYR A 350 -4.86 2.52 -13.25
N ASP A 351 -4.97 3.64 -13.98
CA ASP A 351 -5.23 5.00 -13.46
C ASP A 351 -4.43 5.36 -12.20
N GLY A 352 -3.12 5.10 -12.19
CA GLY A 352 -2.24 5.42 -11.06
C GLY A 352 -1.98 4.26 -10.09
N PHE A 353 -2.49 3.06 -10.37
CA PHE A 353 -2.30 1.85 -9.56
C PHE A 353 -2.80 1.98 -8.10
N PRO A 354 -4.05 2.41 -7.86
CA PRO A 354 -4.59 2.63 -6.51
C PRO A 354 -4.81 1.33 -5.69
N GLN A 355 -4.51 0.17 -6.27
CA GLN A 355 -4.74 -1.16 -5.69
C GLN A 355 -3.47 -2.01 -5.77
N TRP A 356 -2.31 -1.34 -5.87
CA TRP A 356 -1.02 -1.97 -6.11
C TRP A 356 -0.70 -3.08 -5.09
N GLU A 357 -0.88 -2.74 -3.80
CA GLU A 357 -0.64 -3.63 -2.66
C GLU A 357 -1.61 -4.83 -2.62
N ASN A 358 -2.77 -4.70 -3.27
CA ASN A 358 -3.76 -5.78 -3.43
C ASN A 358 -3.49 -6.70 -4.64
N GLY A 359 -2.26 -6.69 -5.18
CA GLY A 359 -1.87 -7.52 -6.31
C GLY A 359 -2.50 -7.09 -7.64
N VAL A 360 -2.82 -5.80 -7.79
CA VAL A 360 -3.35 -5.22 -9.04
C VAL A 360 -2.25 -4.44 -9.76
N GLY A 361 -1.76 -4.96 -10.88
CA GLY A 361 -0.86 -4.26 -11.80
C GLY A 361 0.60 -4.69 -11.78
N MET A 362 0.94 -5.83 -11.17
CA MET A 362 2.33 -6.22 -10.86
C MET A 362 3.07 -6.66 -12.08
N THR A 363 2.38 -7.51 -12.80
CA THR A 363 2.71 -7.98 -14.12
C THR A 363 2.78 -6.81 -15.08
N ARG A 364 1.87 -5.82 -14.99
CA ARG A 364 1.96 -4.63 -15.86
C ARG A 364 3.20 -3.81 -15.54
N THR A 365 3.49 -3.54 -14.28
CA THR A 365 4.71 -2.80 -13.88
C THR A 365 5.96 -3.50 -14.40
N LEU A 366 6.05 -4.83 -14.27
CA LEU A 366 7.15 -5.64 -14.81
C LEU A 366 7.26 -5.55 -16.35
N ILE A 367 6.13 -5.61 -17.06
CA ILE A 367 6.12 -5.50 -18.53
C ILE A 367 6.55 -4.09 -18.99
N GLU A 368 6.12 -3.03 -18.30
CA GLU A 368 6.54 -1.66 -18.64
C GLU A 368 8.03 -1.43 -18.34
N ASP A 369 8.51 -2.00 -17.24
CA ASP A 369 9.93 -2.00 -16.92
C ASP A 369 10.76 -2.63 -18.05
N TRP A 370 10.41 -3.85 -18.47
CA TRP A 370 11.08 -4.50 -19.59
C TRP A 370 11.04 -3.66 -20.88
N ARG A 371 9.88 -3.07 -21.22
CA ARG A 371 9.76 -2.22 -22.42
C ARG A 371 10.74 -1.05 -22.40
N ASN A 372 10.92 -0.40 -21.25
CA ASN A 372 11.86 0.71 -21.11
C ASN A 372 13.31 0.22 -21.18
N THR A 373 13.61 -0.90 -20.52
CA THR A 373 14.96 -1.49 -20.47
C THR A 373 15.39 -2.02 -21.84
N ARG A 374 14.49 -2.66 -22.58
CA ARG A 374 14.71 -3.08 -23.97
C ARG A 374 15.14 -1.92 -24.86
N ARG A 375 14.50 -0.75 -24.73
CA ARG A 375 14.90 0.45 -25.47
C ARG A 375 16.32 0.90 -25.11
N ARG A 376 16.68 0.91 -23.82
CA ARG A 376 18.04 1.27 -23.37
C ARG A 376 19.11 0.35 -23.95
N ILE A 377 18.84 -0.95 -24.01
CA ILE A 377 19.75 -1.94 -24.62
C ILE A 377 19.90 -1.67 -26.12
N GLN A 378 18.79 -1.47 -26.84
CA GLN A 378 18.80 -1.18 -28.28
C GLN A 378 19.53 0.13 -28.63
N GLU A 379 19.50 1.11 -27.72
CA GLU A 379 20.22 2.39 -27.85
C GLU A 379 21.69 2.30 -27.38
N GLY A 380 22.17 1.13 -26.95
CA GLY A 380 23.55 0.94 -26.45
C GLY A 380 23.82 1.62 -25.10
N ARG A 381 22.77 1.99 -24.35
CA ARG A 381 22.86 2.63 -23.02
C ARG A 381 22.97 1.62 -21.88
N LEU A 382 22.77 0.33 -22.16
CA LEU A 382 22.94 -0.77 -21.21
C LEU A 382 23.56 -1.95 -21.94
N ASN A 383 24.79 -2.29 -21.55
CA ASN A 383 25.53 -3.43 -22.11
C ASN A 383 25.44 -4.60 -21.12
N VAL A 384 24.64 -5.60 -21.46
CA VAL A 384 24.47 -6.79 -20.63
C VAL A 384 25.45 -7.86 -21.11
N PRO A 385 26.25 -8.47 -20.22
CA PRO A 385 27.20 -9.50 -20.61
C PRO A 385 26.46 -10.78 -21.02
N SER A 386 26.98 -11.49 -22.02
CA SER A 386 26.45 -12.79 -22.44
C SER A 386 26.87 -13.86 -21.42
N THR A 387 26.01 -14.10 -20.42
CA THR A 387 26.24 -15.04 -19.31
C THR A 387 25.01 -15.94 -19.10
N SER A 388 25.03 -16.79 -18.07
CA SER A 388 23.85 -17.58 -17.68
C SER A 388 23.19 -16.99 -16.44
N ALA A 389 21.86 -16.93 -16.43
CA ALA A 389 21.08 -16.43 -15.31
C ALA A 389 19.87 -17.32 -15.01
N LEU A 390 19.56 -17.47 -13.72
CA LEU A 390 18.43 -18.25 -13.22
C LEU A 390 17.51 -17.31 -12.44
N ILE A 391 16.21 -17.36 -12.74
CA ILE A 391 15.17 -16.65 -11.97
C ILE A 391 14.26 -17.66 -11.30
N ALA A 392 14.24 -17.68 -9.98
CA ALA A 392 13.26 -18.43 -9.21
C ALA A 392 12.01 -17.55 -8.97
N CYS A 393 10.81 -18.12 -9.08
CA CYS A 393 9.56 -17.36 -8.90
C CYS A 393 8.38 -18.26 -8.54
N GLY A 394 7.25 -17.67 -8.17
CA GLY A 394 5.99 -18.40 -8.01
C GLY A 394 5.45 -18.95 -9.32
N THR A 395 4.74 -20.08 -9.24
CA THR A 395 4.24 -20.79 -10.41
C THR A 395 3.23 -19.96 -11.22
N LEU A 396 2.55 -18.99 -10.60
CA LEU A 396 1.58 -18.12 -11.27
C LEU A 396 2.20 -17.20 -12.32
N ILE A 397 3.33 -16.57 -11.98
CA ILE A 397 3.99 -15.57 -12.85
C ILE A 397 5.00 -16.20 -13.82
N ALA A 398 5.41 -17.45 -13.56
CA ALA A 398 6.43 -18.16 -14.33
C ALA A 398 6.22 -18.16 -15.86
N PRO A 399 4.99 -18.35 -16.41
CA PRO A 399 4.78 -18.27 -17.85
C PRO A 399 5.13 -16.88 -18.42
N THR A 400 4.70 -15.81 -17.75
CA THR A 400 5.01 -14.44 -18.16
C THR A 400 6.51 -14.14 -18.06
N LEU A 401 7.17 -14.58 -16.99
CA LEU A 401 8.62 -14.41 -16.85
C LEU A 401 9.39 -15.15 -17.94
N ARG A 402 8.96 -16.36 -18.33
CA ARG A 402 9.59 -17.08 -19.45
C ARG A 402 9.47 -16.31 -20.77
N GLU A 403 8.30 -15.75 -21.07
CA GLU A 403 8.10 -14.92 -22.26
C GLU A 403 9.06 -13.72 -22.26
N LEU A 404 9.12 -12.99 -21.14
CA LEU A 404 10.02 -11.84 -20.99
C LEU A 404 11.49 -12.23 -21.07
N CYS A 405 11.91 -13.29 -20.38
CA CYS A 405 13.28 -13.80 -20.42
C CYS A 405 13.68 -14.25 -21.83
N ASN A 406 12.78 -14.88 -22.59
CA ASN A 406 13.06 -15.25 -23.98
C ASN A 406 13.31 -14.02 -24.86
N GLU A 407 12.56 -12.92 -24.66
CA GLU A 407 12.82 -11.65 -25.35
C GLU A 407 14.18 -11.06 -24.96
N VAL A 408 14.55 -11.16 -23.67
CA VAL A 408 15.85 -10.69 -23.17
C VAL A 408 16.97 -11.51 -23.82
N SER A 409 16.90 -12.84 -23.74
CA SER A 409 17.88 -13.76 -24.32
C SER A 409 18.09 -13.51 -25.82
N ALA A 410 17.00 -13.28 -26.57
CA ALA A 410 17.09 -12.97 -27.99
C ALA A 410 17.79 -11.64 -28.29
N LEU A 411 17.79 -10.69 -27.35
CA LEU A 411 18.38 -9.37 -27.50
C LEU A 411 19.82 -9.28 -26.99
N THR A 412 20.15 -9.98 -25.89
CA THR A 412 21.41 -9.83 -25.17
C THR A 412 22.34 -11.04 -25.27
N GLY A 413 21.83 -12.21 -25.68
CA GLY A 413 22.58 -13.47 -25.66
C GLY A 413 22.69 -14.13 -24.28
N VAL A 414 22.05 -13.58 -23.24
CA VAL A 414 22.00 -14.22 -21.91
C VAL A 414 21.18 -15.50 -21.96
N ASP A 415 21.69 -16.59 -21.38
CA ASP A 415 20.94 -17.83 -21.21
C ASP A 415 20.11 -17.77 -19.92
N PHE A 416 18.81 -17.48 -20.07
CA PHE A 416 17.88 -17.37 -18.94
C PHE A 416 17.12 -18.68 -18.68
N ARG A 417 17.12 -19.12 -17.43
CA ARG A 417 16.26 -20.22 -16.95
C ARG A 417 15.30 -19.73 -15.87
N VAL A 418 14.00 -19.95 -16.09
CA VAL A 418 12.96 -19.60 -15.10
C VAL A 418 12.50 -20.86 -14.37
N ILE A 419 12.74 -20.90 -13.06
CA ILE A 419 12.41 -22.02 -12.18
C ILE A 419 11.15 -21.67 -11.36
N PRO A 420 9.99 -22.26 -11.67
CA PRO A 420 8.80 -22.09 -10.85
C PRO A 420 8.95 -22.91 -9.56
N ILE A 421 8.73 -22.26 -8.42
CA ILE A 421 8.83 -22.86 -7.09
C ILE A 421 7.42 -23.16 -6.59
N GLN A 422 7.21 -24.41 -6.18
CA GLN A 422 5.96 -24.84 -5.55
C GLN A 422 5.99 -24.44 -4.08
N ASN A 423 4.85 -23.98 -3.58
CA ASN A 423 4.70 -23.59 -2.18
C ASN A 423 4.28 -24.80 -1.36
N SER A 424 5.18 -25.34 -0.54
CA SER A 424 4.88 -26.48 0.34
C SER A 424 4.25 -26.05 1.67
N LEU A 425 4.52 -24.82 2.11
CA LEU A 425 4.01 -24.27 3.37
C LEU A 425 2.52 -23.96 3.31
N PHE A 426 2.10 -23.25 2.26
CA PHE A 426 0.71 -22.90 2.03
C PHE A 426 0.05 -23.77 0.95
N GLY A 427 0.80 -24.65 0.28
CA GLY A 427 0.26 -25.52 -0.78
C GLY A 427 0.28 -24.86 -2.15
N GLU A 428 0.16 -25.70 -3.18
CA GLU A 428 0.38 -25.33 -4.59
C GLU A 428 -0.57 -24.22 -5.10
N ARG A 429 -1.66 -23.94 -4.38
CA ARG A 429 -2.61 -22.88 -4.73
C ARG A 429 -2.14 -21.50 -4.34
N VAL A 430 -1.29 -21.37 -3.32
CA VAL A 430 -0.63 -20.11 -2.98
C VAL A 430 0.64 -19.99 -3.82
N ASN A 431 0.44 -19.53 -5.05
CA ASN A 431 1.40 -19.61 -6.15
C ASN A 431 2.06 -18.28 -6.52
N VAL A 432 1.91 -17.26 -5.67
CA VAL A 432 2.54 -15.94 -5.81
C VAL A 432 3.95 -15.95 -5.22
N SER A 433 4.87 -15.25 -5.87
CA SER A 433 6.29 -15.17 -5.47
C SER A 433 6.51 -14.68 -4.03
N GLY A 434 5.68 -13.74 -3.55
CA GLY A 434 5.85 -13.12 -2.24
C GLY A 434 5.49 -14.01 -1.05
N LEU A 435 4.83 -15.14 -1.30
CA LEU A 435 4.39 -16.06 -0.25
C LEU A 435 5.17 -17.38 -0.23
N ILE A 436 6.30 -17.43 -0.96
CA ILE A 436 7.16 -18.63 -1.02
C ILE A 436 8.14 -18.58 0.16
N PRO A 437 8.18 -19.60 1.02
CA PRO A 437 9.14 -19.68 2.12
C PRO A 437 10.57 -19.92 1.60
N GLY A 438 11.57 -19.54 2.41
CA GLY A 438 12.97 -19.73 2.08
C GLY A 438 13.33 -21.21 1.86
N GLY A 439 12.71 -22.11 2.63
CA GLY A 439 12.95 -23.56 2.53
C GLY A 439 12.57 -24.15 1.18
N ASP A 440 11.51 -23.63 0.54
CA ASP A 440 11.08 -24.08 -0.78
C ASP A 440 12.07 -23.64 -1.86
N PHE A 441 12.60 -22.41 -1.76
CA PHE A 441 13.69 -21.96 -2.62
C PHE A 441 14.92 -22.84 -2.44
N ALA A 442 15.35 -23.08 -1.19
CA ALA A 442 16.53 -23.89 -0.88
C ALA A 442 16.41 -25.30 -1.46
N MET A 443 15.29 -25.98 -1.21
CA MET A 443 15.05 -27.35 -1.66
C MET A 443 15.01 -27.47 -3.19
N ALA A 444 14.32 -26.55 -3.88
CA ALA A 444 14.19 -26.58 -5.33
C ALA A 444 15.52 -26.24 -6.03
N LEU A 445 16.22 -25.21 -5.53
CA LEU A 445 17.46 -24.73 -6.14
C LEU A 445 18.64 -25.66 -5.85
N ALA A 446 18.71 -26.32 -4.70
CA ALA A 446 19.76 -27.31 -4.40
C ALA A 446 19.72 -28.54 -5.33
N ARG A 447 18.58 -28.81 -5.98
CA ARG A 447 18.40 -29.90 -6.95
C ARG A 447 18.54 -29.45 -8.41
N THR A 448 18.88 -28.18 -8.62
CA THR A 448 18.99 -27.57 -9.94
C THR A 448 20.43 -27.19 -10.22
N GLU A 449 20.88 -27.37 -11.45
CA GLU A 449 22.16 -26.82 -11.88
C GLU A 449 22.06 -25.28 -11.90
N LEU A 450 22.69 -24.61 -10.94
CA LEU A 450 22.62 -23.16 -10.81
C LEU A 450 23.34 -22.47 -11.97
N ALA A 451 22.78 -21.36 -12.43
CA ALA A 451 23.44 -20.48 -13.39
C ALA A 451 24.51 -19.62 -12.71
N GLU A 452 25.24 -18.85 -13.50
CA GLU A 452 26.24 -17.91 -12.96
C GLU A 452 25.60 -16.88 -12.04
N HIS A 453 24.42 -16.39 -12.40
CA HIS A 453 23.63 -15.47 -11.58
C HIS A 453 22.32 -16.12 -11.13
N VAL A 454 21.97 -15.99 -9.85
CA VAL A 454 20.73 -16.53 -9.27
C VAL A 454 19.90 -15.39 -8.70
N PHE A 455 18.70 -15.20 -9.25
CA PHE A 455 17.78 -14.13 -8.90
C PHE A 455 16.51 -14.68 -8.24
N LEU A 456 16.16 -14.08 -7.11
CA LEU A 456 14.94 -14.34 -6.35
C LEU A 456 14.08 -13.08 -6.28
N PRO A 457 12.76 -13.23 -6.09
CA PRO A 457 11.85 -12.11 -6.00
C PRO A 457 12.05 -11.41 -4.66
N ARG A 458 12.40 -10.12 -4.66
CA ARG A 458 12.54 -9.36 -3.41
C ARG A 458 11.28 -9.35 -2.53
N ALA A 459 10.12 -9.51 -3.15
CA ALA A 459 8.83 -9.63 -2.47
C ALA A 459 8.69 -10.88 -1.59
N SER A 460 9.58 -11.89 -1.69
CA SER A 460 9.55 -13.07 -0.80
C SER A 460 10.19 -12.83 0.56
N LEU A 461 10.80 -11.66 0.76
CA LEU A 461 11.40 -11.25 2.03
C LEU A 461 10.50 -10.23 2.73
N ASP A 462 10.72 -10.05 4.03
CA ASP A 462 10.05 -9.04 4.84
C ASP A 462 10.39 -7.59 4.40
N TYR A 463 9.81 -6.61 5.10
CA TYR A 463 9.98 -5.20 4.77
C TYR A 463 11.46 -4.80 4.70
N PHE A 464 12.27 -5.24 5.67
CA PHE A 464 13.71 -4.97 5.75
C PHE A 464 14.56 -5.89 4.88
N GLY A 465 13.95 -6.91 4.27
CA GLY A 465 14.63 -7.93 3.50
C GLY A 465 15.48 -8.89 4.35
N ALA A 466 15.31 -8.88 5.66
CA ALA A 466 16.13 -9.68 6.56
C ALA A 466 15.74 -11.15 6.53
N LYS A 467 14.46 -11.46 6.32
CA LYS A 467 13.92 -12.81 6.50
C LYS A 467 12.84 -13.19 5.49
N PHE A 468 12.77 -14.47 5.18
CA PHE A 468 11.61 -15.12 4.54
C PHE A 468 10.46 -15.32 5.55
N LEU A 469 9.34 -15.90 5.10
CA LEU A 469 8.18 -16.17 5.95
C LEU A 469 8.43 -17.24 7.02
N ASP A 470 9.36 -18.14 6.78
CA ASP A 470 9.79 -19.26 7.64
C ASP A 470 11.05 -18.91 8.47
N ASP A 471 11.30 -17.62 8.71
CA ASP A 471 12.42 -17.08 9.50
C ASP A 471 13.84 -17.36 8.96
N LEU A 472 13.98 -18.09 7.85
CA LEU A 472 15.26 -18.21 7.15
C LEU A 472 15.74 -16.85 6.66
N THR A 473 17.06 -16.66 6.67
CA THR A 473 17.70 -15.45 6.15
C THR A 473 18.23 -15.68 4.73
N PRO A 474 18.46 -14.60 3.95
CA PRO A 474 19.25 -14.68 2.72
C PRO A 474 20.57 -15.42 2.89
N ALA A 475 21.29 -15.21 4.00
CA ALA A 475 22.57 -15.86 4.27
C ALA A 475 22.44 -17.38 4.46
N ASP A 476 21.36 -17.84 5.10
CA ASP A 476 21.09 -19.27 5.25
C ASP A 476 20.86 -19.94 3.89
N LEU A 477 20.14 -19.25 3.00
CA LEU A 477 19.90 -19.72 1.64
C LEU A 477 21.20 -19.77 0.83
N GLU A 478 22.03 -18.72 0.86
CA GLU A 478 23.32 -18.70 0.18
C GLU A 478 24.26 -19.80 0.67
N SER A 479 24.28 -20.04 1.99
CA SER A 479 25.05 -21.13 2.59
C SER A 479 24.57 -22.49 2.11
N THR A 480 23.25 -22.70 2.04
CA THR A 480 22.64 -23.95 1.55
C THR A 480 22.97 -24.21 0.07
N LEU A 481 22.99 -23.16 -0.75
CA LEU A 481 23.25 -23.26 -2.18
C LEU A 481 24.74 -23.20 -2.56
N ASN A 482 25.60 -22.85 -1.60
CA ASN A 482 27.02 -22.54 -1.83
C ASN A 482 27.21 -21.56 -3.00
N ARG A 483 26.33 -20.55 -3.08
CA ARG A 483 26.25 -19.59 -4.18
C ARG A 483 25.60 -18.29 -3.70
N PRO A 484 26.10 -17.10 -4.11
CA PRO A 484 25.40 -15.84 -3.86
C PRO A 484 24.03 -15.81 -4.56
N VAL A 485 23.07 -15.14 -3.94
CA VAL A 485 21.74 -14.90 -4.54
C VAL A 485 21.40 -13.42 -4.50
N SER A 486 20.72 -12.92 -5.53
CA SER A 486 20.31 -11.51 -5.63
C SER A 486 18.79 -11.38 -5.58
N PHE A 487 18.29 -10.38 -4.87
CA PHE A 487 16.86 -10.12 -4.71
C PHE A 487 16.45 -8.89 -5.51
N VAL A 488 15.52 -9.06 -6.47
CA VAL A 488 15.13 -8.00 -7.41
C VAL A 488 13.63 -7.83 -7.49
N TYR A 489 13.17 -6.62 -7.81
CA TYR A 489 11.76 -6.34 -8.12
C TYR A 489 11.48 -6.32 -9.62
N THR A 490 12.48 -5.98 -10.42
CA THR A 490 12.33 -5.63 -11.84
C THR A 490 13.37 -6.32 -12.72
N LEU A 491 13.12 -6.36 -14.02
CA LEU A 491 14.09 -6.89 -14.98
C LEU A 491 15.22 -5.88 -15.24
N SER A 492 14.96 -4.57 -15.08
CA SER A 492 16.01 -3.55 -15.13
C SER A 492 17.06 -3.76 -14.05
N GLU A 493 16.64 -3.89 -12.79
CA GLU A 493 17.54 -4.14 -11.64
C GLU A 493 18.38 -5.40 -11.87
N LEU A 494 17.72 -6.47 -12.35
CA LEU A 494 18.39 -7.71 -12.70
C LEU A 494 19.50 -7.47 -13.73
N LEU A 495 19.18 -6.83 -14.86
CA LEU A 495 20.13 -6.65 -15.96
C LEU A 495 21.24 -5.65 -15.64
N GLU A 496 20.94 -4.63 -14.84
CA GLU A 496 21.92 -3.67 -14.33
C GLU A 496 22.91 -4.36 -13.38
N SER A 497 22.42 -5.17 -12.45
CA SER A 497 23.28 -5.93 -11.52
C SER A 497 24.19 -6.95 -12.22
N MET A 498 23.78 -7.46 -13.39
CA MET A 498 24.63 -8.28 -14.25
C MET A 498 25.68 -7.44 -14.99
N ALA A 499 25.31 -6.23 -15.43
CA ALA A 499 26.17 -5.36 -16.20
C ALA A 499 27.30 -4.72 -15.36
N ASP A 500 27.02 -4.38 -14.10
CA ASP A 500 28.01 -3.80 -13.18
C ASP A 500 28.79 -4.85 -12.35
N GLY A 501 28.43 -6.12 -12.48
CA GLY A 501 29.08 -7.24 -11.78
C GLY A 501 28.61 -7.46 -10.34
N SER A 502 27.75 -6.58 -9.80
CA SER A 502 27.28 -6.64 -8.40
C SER A 502 26.48 -7.92 -8.09
N ALA A 503 25.86 -8.53 -9.10
CA ALA A 503 25.18 -9.82 -8.97
C ALA A 503 26.13 -10.99 -8.73
N ARG A 504 27.41 -10.90 -9.16
CA ARG A 504 28.42 -11.98 -8.93
C ARG A 504 29.06 -11.89 -7.55
N ASP A 505 29.30 -10.67 -7.08
CA ASP A 505 29.97 -10.41 -5.80
C ASP A 505 29.01 -10.53 -4.59
N GLY A 506 27.73 -10.77 -4.87
CA GLY A 506 26.64 -10.72 -3.89
C GLY A 506 26.43 -9.31 -3.33
N THR A 507 27.01 -8.27 -3.94
CA THR A 507 26.98 -6.88 -3.46
C THR A 507 25.76 -6.12 -3.93
N ALA A 508 25.05 -6.60 -4.96
CA ALA A 508 23.81 -6.01 -5.48
C ALA A 508 22.73 -5.84 -4.40
N SER A 509 22.77 -6.63 -3.33
CA SER A 509 21.87 -6.48 -2.17
C SER A 509 22.33 -7.30 -0.95
N ARG A 510 23.55 -7.12 -0.40
CA ARG A 510 23.88 -7.78 0.89
C ARG A 510 22.94 -7.38 2.02
N GLN A 511 22.31 -6.22 1.89
CA GLN A 511 21.13 -5.83 2.66
C GLN A 511 20.05 -5.45 1.64
N PRO A 512 19.10 -6.35 1.33
CA PRO A 512 17.89 -5.96 0.62
C PRO A 512 17.28 -4.71 1.28
N GLN A 513 17.16 -3.63 0.50
CA GLN A 513 16.65 -2.35 1.00
C GLN A 513 15.22 -2.49 1.54
N PRO A 514 14.77 -1.62 2.46
CA PRO A 514 13.36 -1.49 2.82
C PRO A 514 12.48 -1.52 1.57
N ASN A 515 11.33 -2.17 1.60
CA ASN A 515 10.43 -2.19 0.45
C ASN A 515 9.52 -0.95 0.47
N PRO A 516 9.86 0.17 -0.22
CA PRO A 516 9.03 1.38 -0.20
C PRO A 516 7.69 1.18 -0.91
N ARG A 517 7.50 0.02 -1.57
CA ARG A 517 6.28 -0.33 -2.31
C ARG A 517 5.34 -1.23 -1.52
N SER A 518 5.61 -1.46 -0.24
CA SER A 518 4.73 -2.21 0.66
C SER A 518 4.51 -1.47 1.97
N ASN A 519 3.29 -1.52 2.47
CA ASN A 519 2.90 -1.23 3.84
C ASN A 519 3.47 -2.17 4.93
N GLY A 520 4.47 -2.99 4.58
CA GLY A 520 5.06 -4.06 5.39
C GLY A 520 5.72 -3.63 6.72
N ARG A 521 6.00 -2.34 6.92
CA ARG A 521 6.67 -1.81 8.13
C ARG A 521 5.90 -2.16 9.41
N SER A 522 4.57 -2.14 9.35
CA SER A 522 3.68 -2.48 10.48
C SER A 522 3.63 -3.98 10.84
N TRP A 523 4.15 -4.84 9.95
CA TRP A 523 4.11 -6.30 10.07
C TRP A 523 5.42 -6.93 10.55
N THR A 524 6.39 -6.08 10.89
CA THR A 524 7.74 -6.47 11.33
C THR A 524 8.00 -5.94 12.72
N THR A 525 8.41 -6.80 13.65
CA THR A 525 8.99 -6.36 14.92
C THR A 525 10.32 -5.65 14.61
N PRO A 526 10.59 -4.46 15.17
CA PRO A 526 11.93 -3.88 15.07
C PRO A 526 12.94 -4.93 15.54
N ALA A 527 14.03 -5.10 14.79
CA ALA A 527 15.16 -5.85 15.32
C ALA A 527 15.58 -5.15 16.62
N ALA A 528 15.60 -5.89 17.72
CA ALA A 528 16.25 -5.41 18.93
C ALA A 528 17.73 -5.18 18.55
N GLY A 529 18.10 -3.91 18.39
CA GLY A 529 19.48 -3.48 18.27
C GLY A 529 20.21 -3.64 19.59
#